data_AF-A0A1Y2L3K9-F1
#
_entry.id   AF-A0A1Y2L3K9-F1
#
_cell.length_a   1.000
_cell.length_b   1.000
_cell.length_c   1.000
_cell.angle_alpha   90.00
_cell.angle_beta   90.00
_cell.angle_gamma   90.00
#
_symmetry.space_group_name_H-M   'P 1'
#
loop_
_entity.id
_entity.type
_entity.pdbx_description
1 polymer ?
#
loop_
_entity_poly.entity_id
_entity_poly.type
_entity_poly.pdbx_seq_one_letter_code
_entity_poly.pdbx_strand_id
1 'polypeptide(L)'
;MPDISNPDVNITAAPIIFQDDIPGLEDLTREVGPDIVTLAVLSDVPLHRPRRLELEDLVGQWRWLRQVWAFFDTPDTNLIGANFGTAAINNAHYNADDKPDLTLEISQITDAIVACRLHIAIASLRSLFQKIKQQPADVENQAQISFLILLCLFCPYIGHELLYRYGIVEIPEQPES
;
A
#
# COMPACT_ATOMS: atom_id res chain seq x y z
N MET A 1 23.75 3.12 -12.07
CA MET A 1 22.52 2.30 -12.05
C MET A 1 22.95 0.85 -11.94
N PRO A 2 22.39 0.04 -11.02
CA PRO A 2 22.64 -1.40 -11.05
C PRO A 2 21.92 -1.98 -12.27
N ASP A 3 22.67 -2.79 -13.03
CA ASP A 3 22.23 -3.45 -14.25
C ASP A 3 21.30 -4.63 -13.90
N ILE A 4 20.01 -4.43 -14.10
CA ILE A 4 18.95 -5.45 -13.92
C ILE A 4 18.95 -6.50 -15.04
N SER A 5 19.76 -6.33 -16.08
CA SER A 5 19.99 -7.33 -17.13
C SER A 5 21.08 -8.35 -16.77
N ASN A 6 21.74 -8.20 -15.62
CA ASN A 6 22.77 -9.14 -15.20
C ASN A 6 22.12 -10.43 -14.61
N PRO A 7 22.21 -11.59 -15.30
CA PRO A 7 21.67 -12.85 -14.81
C PRO A 7 22.33 -13.35 -13.51
N ASP A 8 23.39 -12.69 -13.03
CA ASP A 8 24.11 -13.04 -11.81
C ASP A 8 23.56 -12.39 -10.53
N VAL A 9 22.47 -11.62 -10.57
CA VAL A 9 21.76 -11.23 -9.33
C VAL A 9 20.95 -12.43 -8.85
N ASN A 10 21.64 -13.40 -8.26
CA ASN A 10 21.03 -14.54 -7.59
C ASN A 10 20.38 -14.04 -6.29
N ILE A 11 19.14 -13.53 -6.39
CA ILE A 11 18.33 -13.14 -5.23
C ILE A 11 17.88 -14.44 -4.55
N THR A 12 18.73 -14.97 -3.68
CA THR A 12 18.34 -16.09 -2.83
C THR A 12 17.47 -15.53 -1.69
N ALA A 13 16.16 -15.78 -1.77
CA ALA A 13 15.25 -15.48 -0.68
C ALA A 13 15.57 -16.39 0.51
N ALA A 14 15.70 -15.80 1.69
CA ALA A 14 15.90 -16.52 2.92
C ALA A 14 14.57 -17.13 3.43
N PRO A 15 14.62 -18.17 4.28
CA PRO A 15 13.42 -18.83 4.75
C PRO A 15 12.57 -17.93 5.66
N ILE A 16 11.26 -18.15 5.60
CA ILE A 16 10.28 -17.64 6.55
C ILE A 16 10.09 -18.68 7.64
N ILE A 17 10.23 -18.26 8.89
CA ILE A 17 10.13 -19.10 10.08
C ILE A 17 8.86 -18.67 10.82
N PHE A 18 7.89 -19.57 10.89
CA PHE A 18 6.67 -19.39 11.68
C PHE A 18 6.98 -19.76 13.14
N GLN A 19 6.62 -18.90 14.09
CA GLN A 19 6.68 -19.26 15.50
C GLN A 19 5.52 -20.20 15.88
N ASP A 20 5.69 -20.93 16.99
CA ASP A 20 4.87 -22.10 17.37
C ASP A 20 3.35 -21.85 17.45
N ASP A 21 2.93 -20.59 17.60
CA ASP A 21 1.52 -20.20 17.68
C ASP A 21 0.89 -19.77 16.34
N ILE A 22 1.68 -19.75 15.25
CA ILE A 22 1.17 -19.36 13.92
C ILE A 22 0.88 -20.62 13.10
N PRO A 23 -0.33 -20.75 12.55
CA PRO A 23 -0.66 -21.88 11.70
C PRO A 23 0.20 -21.86 10.42
N GLY A 24 0.24 -22.99 9.70
CA GLY A 24 0.97 -23.07 8.44
C GLY A 24 0.53 -22.00 7.44
N LEU A 25 1.39 -21.66 6.46
CA LEU A 25 1.16 -20.56 5.51
C LEU A 25 -0.23 -20.60 4.85
N GLU A 26 -0.71 -21.80 4.49
CA GLU A 26 -2.02 -21.97 3.85
C GLU A 26 -3.17 -21.59 4.78
N ASP A 27 -3.16 -22.10 6.01
CA ASP A 27 -4.16 -21.81 7.03
C ASP A 27 -4.12 -20.33 7.41
N LEU A 28 -2.92 -19.77 7.58
CA LEU A 28 -2.73 -18.35 7.86
C LEU A 28 -3.29 -17.47 6.73
N THR A 29 -3.01 -17.83 5.48
CA THR A 29 -3.53 -17.10 4.31
C THR A 29 -5.05 -17.19 4.24
N ARG A 30 -5.65 -18.33 4.63
CA ARG A 30 -7.10 -18.51 4.70
C ARG A 30 -7.73 -17.68 5.81
N GLU A 31 -7.05 -17.51 6.94
CA GLU A 31 -7.56 -16.78 8.10
C GLU A 31 -7.47 -15.26 7.93
N VAL A 32 -6.31 -14.74 7.50
CA VAL A 32 -6.06 -13.29 7.46
C VAL A 32 -6.08 -12.70 6.06
N GLY A 33 -6.00 -13.54 5.03
CA GLY A 33 -5.91 -13.12 3.64
C GLY A 33 -4.48 -12.90 3.15
N PRO A 34 -4.24 -13.05 1.83
CA PRO A 34 -2.91 -13.02 1.23
C PRO A 34 -2.21 -11.66 1.32
N ASP A 35 -2.96 -10.56 1.30
CA ASP A 35 -2.37 -9.21 1.37
C ASP A 35 -1.68 -8.95 2.71
N ILE A 36 -2.30 -9.40 3.80
CA ILE A 36 -1.77 -9.26 5.16
C ILE A 36 -0.50 -10.10 5.32
N VAL A 37 -0.54 -11.35 4.86
CA VAL A 37 0.63 -12.25 4.86
C VAL A 37 1.77 -11.66 4.03
N THR A 38 1.47 -11.13 2.84
CA THR A 38 2.47 -10.53 1.94
C THR A 38 3.18 -9.36 2.62
N LEU A 39 2.43 -8.44 3.24
CA LEU A 39 3.04 -7.34 3.98
C LEU A 39 3.86 -7.82 5.18
N ALA A 40 3.39 -8.82 5.91
CA ALA A 40 4.08 -9.32 7.10
C ALA A 40 5.44 -9.93 6.71
N VAL A 41 5.47 -10.70 5.62
CA VAL A 41 6.68 -11.32 5.07
C VAL A 41 7.67 -10.27 4.56
N LEU A 42 7.20 -9.24 3.86
CA LEU A 42 8.07 -8.34 3.10
C LEU A 42 8.54 -7.08 3.84
N SER A 43 7.93 -6.72 4.98
CA SER A 43 8.00 -5.32 5.44
C SER A 43 9.05 -4.96 6.48
N ASP A 44 9.79 -5.91 7.06
CA ASP A 44 10.78 -5.55 8.11
C ASP A 44 12.20 -6.11 7.90
N VAL A 45 12.39 -7.27 7.27
CA VAL A 45 13.74 -7.74 6.92
C VAL A 45 14.00 -7.72 5.41
N PRO A 46 15.25 -7.50 4.96
CA PRO A 46 15.64 -7.72 3.57
C PRO A 46 15.38 -9.16 3.12
N LEU A 47 15.05 -9.36 1.85
CA LEU A 47 14.74 -10.69 1.28
C LEU A 47 15.80 -11.77 1.53
N HIS A 48 17.07 -11.39 1.62
CA HIS A 48 18.18 -12.31 1.85
C HIS A 48 18.42 -12.64 3.35
N ARG A 49 17.58 -12.13 4.26
CA ARG A 49 17.66 -12.41 5.70
C ARG A 49 16.47 -13.24 6.16
N PRO A 50 16.69 -14.26 7.01
CA PRO A 50 15.59 -15.05 7.55
C PRO A 50 14.60 -14.15 8.29
N ARG A 51 13.31 -14.37 8.05
CA ARG A 51 12.23 -13.65 8.74
C ARG A 51 11.56 -14.59 9.72
N ARG A 52 11.49 -14.19 10.99
CA ARG A 52 10.61 -14.80 11.98
C ARG A 52 9.30 -14.04 11.95
N LEU A 53 8.21 -14.72 11.62
CA LEU A 53 6.88 -14.14 11.68
C LEU A 53 6.31 -14.36 13.07
N GLU A 54 5.77 -13.29 13.64
CA GLU A 54 5.03 -13.30 14.90
C GLU A 54 3.59 -12.85 14.68
N LEU A 55 2.66 -13.22 15.58
CA LEU A 55 1.26 -12.81 15.46
C LEU A 55 1.13 -11.27 15.46
N GLU A 56 1.99 -10.57 16.20
CA GLU A 56 2.00 -9.12 16.25
C GLU A 56 2.33 -8.46 14.89
N ASP A 57 3.15 -9.10 14.05
CA ASP A 57 3.44 -8.63 12.71
C ASP A 57 2.16 -8.56 11.87
N LEU A 58 1.39 -9.66 11.89
CA LEU A 58 0.13 -9.79 11.16
C LEU A 58 -0.91 -8.78 11.65
N VAL A 59 -1.05 -8.64 12.96
CA VAL A 59 -1.94 -7.64 13.58
C VAL A 59 -1.54 -6.23 13.17
N GLY A 60 -0.24 -5.94 13.13
CA GLY A 60 0.30 -4.65 12.66
C GLY A 60 -0.10 -4.37 11.21
N GLN A 61 0.04 -5.34 10.32
CA GLN A 61 -0.35 -5.20 8.91
C GLN A 61 -1.85 -4.99 8.75
N TRP A 62 -2.66 -5.80 9.45
CA TRP A 62 -4.12 -5.67 9.45
C TRP A 62 -4.57 -4.28 9.90
N ARG A 63 -4.03 -3.78 11.03
CA ARG A 63 -4.37 -2.45 11.55
C ARG A 63 -4.00 -1.34 10.57
N TRP A 64 -2.87 -1.45 9.90
CA TRP A 64 -2.46 -0.46 8.91
C TRP A 64 -3.37 -0.49 7.68
N LEU A 65 -3.67 -1.67 7.13
CA LEU A 65 -4.60 -1.82 6.00
C LEU A 65 -6.01 -1.34 6.33
N ARG A 66 -6.49 -1.52 7.58
CA ARG A 66 -7.76 -0.93 8.05
C ARG A 66 -7.76 0.59 8.00
N GLN A 67 -6.63 1.24 8.30
CA GLN A 67 -6.51 2.69 8.17
C GLN A 67 -6.51 3.14 6.71
N VAL A 68 -5.81 2.41 5.84
CA VAL A 68 -5.80 2.67 4.39
C VAL A 68 -7.21 2.53 3.84
N TRP A 69 -7.87 1.42 4.13
CA TRP A 69 -9.27 1.18 3.75
C TRP A 69 -10.16 2.32 4.20
N ALA A 70 -10.16 2.67 5.49
CA ALA A 70 -11.03 3.71 6.01
C ALA A 70 -10.77 5.09 5.37
N PHE A 71 -9.56 5.38 4.91
CA PHE A 71 -9.26 6.63 4.22
C PHE A 71 -9.87 6.67 2.81
N PHE A 72 -9.73 5.58 2.04
CA PHE A 72 -10.19 5.51 0.65
C PHE A 72 -11.65 5.05 0.46
N ASP A 73 -12.23 4.38 1.46
CA ASP A 73 -13.65 3.94 1.50
C ASP A 73 -14.58 5.03 2.03
N THR A 74 -14.07 6.22 2.35
CA THR A 74 -14.91 7.32 2.82
C THR A 74 -15.89 7.69 1.70
N PRO A 75 -17.21 7.62 1.95
CA PRO A 75 -18.25 7.81 0.93
C PRO A 75 -18.44 9.28 0.55
N ASP A 76 -17.37 10.08 0.53
CA ASP A 76 -17.35 11.36 -0.17
C ASP A 76 -17.32 11.09 -1.68
N THR A 77 -18.44 10.55 -2.17
CA THR A 77 -18.91 10.50 -3.55
C THR A 77 -19.11 11.90 -4.14
N ASN A 78 -18.26 12.87 -3.78
CA ASN A 78 -18.17 14.19 -4.37
C ASN A 78 -16.90 14.35 -5.24
N LEU A 79 -16.00 13.36 -5.26
CA LEU A 79 -14.83 13.38 -6.17
C LEU A 79 -15.12 12.78 -7.55
N ILE A 80 -16.30 12.17 -7.75
CA ILE A 80 -16.73 11.62 -9.04
C ILE A 80 -18.13 12.14 -9.37
N GLY A 81 -18.19 13.42 -9.76
CA GLY A 81 -19.34 14.01 -10.44
C GLY A 81 -20.34 14.77 -9.56
N ALA A 82 -20.47 16.07 -9.86
CA ALA A 82 -21.50 17.01 -9.42
C ALA A 82 -21.27 17.77 -8.08
N ASN A 83 -20.81 19.02 -8.24
CA ASN A 83 -21.02 20.19 -7.39
C ASN A 83 -20.41 20.22 -5.98
N PHE A 84 -19.35 21.03 -5.89
CA PHE A 84 -18.91 21.82 -4.73
C PHE A 84 -20.01 22.08 -3.68
N GLY A 85 -19.82 21.57 -2.47
CA GLY A 85 -20.73 21.92 -1.36
C GLY A 85 -20.50 21.13 -0.08
N THR A 86 -19.71 21.71 0.80
CA THR A 86 -19.84 21.62 2.28
C THR A 86 -19.56 20.28 2.97
N ALA A 87 -18.29 20.06 3.29
CA ALA A 87 -17.87 19.49 4.58
C ALA A 87 -16.46 19.98 5.00
N ALA A 88 -16.22 21.29 4.86
CA ALA A 88 -15.09 21.93 5.51
C ALA A 88 -15.43 22.14 6.99
N ILE A 89 -14.92 21.28 7.86
CA ILE A 89 -14.82 21.60 9.28
C ILE A 89 -13.39 21.35 9.73
N ASN A 90 -12.67 22.46 9.87
CA ASN A 90 -11.35 22.64 10.47
C ASN A 90 -10.16 22.12 9.66
N ASN A 91 -9.55 22.99 8.85
CA ASN A 91 -8.09 23.10 8.84
C ASN A 91 -7.67 24.52 8.44
N ALA A 92 -6.67 25.02 9.17
CA ALA A 92 -6.12 26.36 9.11
C ALA A 92 -5.63 26.73 7.71
N HIS A 93 -5.53 28.05 7.44
CA HIS A 93 -4.90 28.69 6.27
C HIS A 93 -3.86 27.78 5.57
N TYR A 94 -4.31 27.04 4.56
CA TYR A 94 -3.43 26.24 3.71
C TYR A 94 -3.07 27.12 2.52
N ASN A 95 -1.79 27.47 2.40
CA ASN A 95 -1.28 28.18 1.22
C ASN A 95 -1.13 27.15 0.09
N ALA A 96 -1.79 27.39 -1.05
CA ALA A 96 -1.74 26.49 -2.21
C ALA A 96 -0.31 26.30 -2.77
N ASP A 97 0.59 27.26 -2.52
CA ASP A 97 2.02 27.23 -2.91
C ASP A 97 2.90 26.34 -2.02
N ASP A 98 2.40 25.84 -0.88
CA ASP A 98 3.17 25.02 0.07
C ASP A 98 2.79 23.53 0.00
N LYS A 99 2.20 23.10 -1.14
CA LYS A 99 1.85 21.71 -1.39
C LYS A 99 3.14 20.88 -1.47
N PRO A 100 3.30 19.83 -0.64
CA PRO A 100 4.44 18.94 -0.80
C PRO A 100 4.29 18.18 -2.12
N ASP A 101 5.25 18.39 -3.04
CA ASP A 101 5.42 17.54 -4.21
C ASP A 101 5.88 16.15 -3.76
N LEU A 102 4.99 15.16 -3.88
CA LEU A 102 5.25 13.78 -3.45
C LEU A 102 5.91 12.92 -4.55
N THR A 103 6.27 13.52 -5.68
CA THR A 103 6.91 12.81 -6.82
C THR A 103 8.21 12.16 -6.41
N LEU A 104 8.99 12.81 -5.54
CA LEU A 104 10.26 12.26 -5.05
C LEU A 104 10.04 10.99 -4.23
N GLU A 105 9.05 10.98 -3.35
CA GLU A 105 8.68 9.83 -2.52
C GLU A 105 8.23 8.64 -3.38
N ILE A 106 7.42 8.90 -4.41
CA ILE A 106 6.96 7.90 -5.38
C ILE A 106 8.17 7.31 -6.14
N SER A 107 9.10 8.16 -6.59
CA SER A 107 10.34 7.71 -7.23
C SER A 107 11.18 6.83 -6.30
N GLN A 108 11.31 7.21 -5.02
CA GLN A 108 12.08 6.43 -4.05
C GLN A 108 11.48 5.04 -3.79
N ILE A 109 10.15 4.93 -3.74
CA ILE A 109 9.47 3.63 -3.63
C ILE A 109 9.77 2.78 -4.88
N THR A 110 9.68 3.38 -6.06
CA THR A 110 9.93 2.70 -7.34
C THR A 110 11.37 2.21 -7.44
N ASP A 111 12.35 3.04 -7.07
CA ASP A 111 13.77 2.67 -7.03
C ASP A 111 14.04 1.54 -6.02
N ALA A 112 13.34 1.54 -4.88
CA ALA A 112 13.45 0.46 -3.91
C ALA A 112 12.87 -0.85 -4.43
N ILE A 113 11.76 -0.82 -5.17
CA ILE A 113 11.16 -1.98 -5.84
C ILE A 113 12.12 -2.55 -6.89
N VAL A 114 12.63 -1.70 -7.79
CA VAL A 114 13.59 -2.11 -8.84
C VAL A 114 14.85 -2.73 -8.22
N ALA A 115 15.33 -2.18 -7.11
CA ALA A 115 16.47 -2.73 -6.37
C ALA A 115 16.13 -3.94 -5.48
N CYS A 116 14.91 -4.48 -5.54
CA CYS A 116 14.43 -5.58 -4.69
C CYS A 116 14.57 -5.33 -3.17
N ARG A 117 14.54 -4.06 -2.76
CA ARG A 117 14.55 -3.62 -1.36
C ARG A 117 13.11 -3.44 -0.86
N LEU A 118 12.35 -4.53 -0.86
CA LEU A 118 10.89 -4.50 -0.63
C LEU A 118 10.50 -3.97 0.77
N HIS A 119 11.24 -4.33 1.82
CA HIS A 119 11.06 -3.75 3.15
C HIS A 119 11.18 -2.22 3.17
N ILE A 120 12.12 -1.64 2.42
CA ILE A 120 12.26 -0.18 2.26
C ILE A 120 11.09 0.38 1.46
N ALA A 121 10.72 -0.28 0.36
CA ALA A 121 9.59 0.16 -0.46
C ALA A 121 8.30 0.23 0.36
N ILE A 122 8.01 -0.78 1.19
CA ILE A 122 6.82 -0.80 2.05
C ILE A 122 6.92 0.26 3.16
N ALA A 123 8.08 0.44 3.79
CA ALA A 123 8.28 1.51 4.78
C ALA A 123 8.02 2.90 4.17
N SER A 124 8.55 3.13 2.96
CA SER A 124 8.32 4.36 2.20
C SER A 124 6.86 4.51 1.77
N LEU A 125 6.18 3.42 1.39
CA LEU A 125 4.74 3.42 1.07
C LEU A 125 3.90 3.82 2.28
N ARG A 126 4.23 3.34 3.48
CA ARG A 126 3.58 3.77 4.73
C ARG A 126 3.82 5.26 5.02
N SER A 127 5.03 5.75 4.76
CA SER A 127 5.37 7.18 4.89
C SER A 127 4.57 8.04 3.92
N LEU A 128 4.49 7.63 2.64
CA LEU A 128 3.67 8.28 1.62
C LEU A 128 2.20 8.36 2.05
N PHE A 129 1.64 7.28 2.59
CA PHE A 129 0.27 7.27 3.12
C PHE A 129 0.06 8.32 4.23
N GLN A 130 0.99 8.45 5.17
CA GLN A 130 0.87 9.46 6.24
C GLN A 130 0.91 10.89 5.68
N LYS A 131 1.74 11.14 4.67
CA LYS A 131 1.80 12.45 3.99
C LYS A 131 0.51 12.76 3.24
N ILE A 132 -0.05 11.78 2.53
CA ILE A 132 -1.34 11.90 1.84
C ILE A 132 -2.46 12.25 2.83
N LYS A 133 -2.52 11.57 3.98
CA LYS A 133 -3.52 11.84 5.02
C LYS A 133 -3.47 13.26 5.61
N GLN A 134 -2.33 13.93 5.50
CA GLN A 134 -2.13 15.30 6.01
C GLN A 134 -2.54 16.36 4.99
N GLN A 135 -2.77 15.98 3.72
CA GLN A 135 -3.18 16.92 2.69
C GLN A 135 -4.68 17.30 2.83
N PRO A 136 -5.06 18.54 2.48
CA PRO A 136 -6.47 18.93 2.45
C PRO A 136 -7.25 18.13 1.39
N ALA A 137 -8.53 17.86 1.66
CA ALA A 137 -9.40 17.05 0.80
C ALA A 137 -9.55 17.59 -0.64
N ASP A 138 -9.32 18.89 -0.86
CA ASP A 138 -9.46 19.56 -2.15
C ASP A 138 -8.23 19.39 -3.08
N VAL A 139 -7.20 18.64 -2.67
CA VAL A 139 -5.91 18.60 -3.35
C VAL A 139 -5.74 17.29 -4.14
N GLU A 140 -5.84 17.41 -5.47
CA GLU A 140 -5.57 16.43 -6.54
C GLU A 140 -4.90 15.09 -6.14
N ASN A 141 -5.74 14.07 -6.03
CA ASN A 141 -5.79 12.78 -6.73
C ASN A 141 -4.51 12.04 -7.20
N GLN A 142 -3.51 12.69 -7.81
CA GLN A 142 -2.37 11.99 -8.46
C GLN A 142 -1.52 11.16 -7.48
N ALA A 143 -1.21 11.71 -6.31
CA ALA A 143 -0.44 10.99 -5.29
C ALA A 143 -1.26 9.85 -4.66
N GLN A 144 -2.57 10.03 -4.53
CA GLN A 144 -3.51 9.02 -4.04
C GLN A 144 -3.66 7.87 -5.05
N ILE A 145 -3.81 8.17 -6.33
CA ILE A 145 -3.82 7.19 -7.43
C ILE A 145 -2.49 6.42 -7.45
N SER A 146 -1.36 7.15 -7.42
CA SER A 146 -0.02 6.53 -7.40
C SER A 146 0.16 5.63 -6.19
N PHE A 147 -0.32 6.05 -5.01
CA PHE A 147 -0.31 5.23 -3.81
C PHE A 147 -1.12 3.94 -3.99
N LEU A 148 -2.34 4.01 -4.54
CA LEU A 148 -3.18 2.82 -4.76
C LEU A 148 -2.55 1.86 -5.78
N ILE A 149 -1.94 2.38 -6.85
CA ILE A 149 -1.21 1.58 -7.84
C ILE A 149 0.00 0.88 -7.19
N LEU A 150 0.79 1.60 -6.40
CA LEU A 150 1.92 1.03 -5.68
C LEU A 150 1.47 0.01 -4.62
N LEU A 151 0.35 0.25 -3.96
CA LEU A 151 -0.25 -0.68 -3.01
C LEU A 151 -0.62 -2.00 -3.68
N CYS A 152 -1.14 -1.98 -4.91
CA CYS A 152 -1.49 -3.21 -5.64
C CYS A 152 -0.29 -4.15 -5.87
N LEU A 153 0.95 -3.65 -5.84
CA LEU A 153 2.14 -4.49 -5.95
C LEU A 153 2.39 -5.37 -4.72
N PHE A 154 1.85 -4.98 -3.56
CA PHE A 154 2.00 -5.70 -2.29
C PHE A 154 0.69 -6.26 -1.76
N CYS A 155 -0.43 -5.64 -2.12
CA CYS A 155 -1.77 -5.98 -1.67
C CYS A 155 -2.74 -5.95 -2.86
N PRO A 156 -2.63 -6.90 -3.81
CA PRO A 156 -3.40 -6.87 -5.04
C PRO A 156 -4.92 -6.90 -4.81
N TYR A 157 -5.41 -7.60 -3.78
CA TYR A 157 -6.85 -7.76 -3.57
C TYR A 157 -7.47 -6.49 -2.98
N ILE A 158 -6.94 -6.01 -1.85
CA ILE A 158 -7.37 -4.76 -1.20
C ILE A 158 -7.07 -3.58 -2.10
N GLY A 159 -5.90 -3.54 -2.74
CA GLY A 159 -5.51 -2.45 -3.64
C GLY A 159 -6.46 -2.30 -4.81
N HIS A 160 -6.82 -3.40 -5.48
CA HIS A 160 -7.75 -3.35 -6.61
C HIS A 160 -9.18 -2.98 -6.18
N GLU A 161 -9.65 -3.50 -5.06
CA GLU A 161 -10.96 -3.13 -4.50
C GLU A 161 -11.01 -1.63 -4.16
N LEU A 162 -9.91 -1.07 -3.62
CA LEU A 162 -9.82 0.37 -3.36
C LEU A 162 -9.73 1.19 -4.65
N LEU A 163 -9.00 0.74 -5.67
CA LEU A 163 -8.99 1.38 -6.99
C LEU A 163 -10.40 1.44 -7.61
N TYR A 164 -11.19 0.37 -7.44
CA TYR A 164 -12.57 0.31 -7.88
C TYR A 164 -13.45 1.30 -7.11
N ARG A 165 -13.43 1.26 -5.76
CA ARG A 165 -14.22 2.17 -4.91
C ARG A 165 -13.88 3.63 -5.15
N TYR A 166 -12.61 3.89 -5.44
CA TYR A 166 -12.07 5.20 -5.76
C TYR A 166 -12.32 5.61 -7.22
N GLY A 167 -12.97 4.74 -8.02
CA GLY A 167 -13.47 5.01 -9.37
C GLY A 167 -12.40 5.11 -10.47
N ILE A 168 -11.24 4.47 -10.27
CA ILE A 168 -10.16 4.42 -11.27
C ILE A 168 -10.34 3.24 -12.24
N VAL A 169 -10.91 2.12 -11.75
CA VAL A 169 -11.04 0.87 -12.51
C VAL A 169 -12.49 0.38 -12.44
N GLU A 170 -12.99 -0.20 -13.53
CA GLU A 170 -14.33 -0.80 -13.59
C GLU A 170 -14.34 -2.22 -13.00
N ILE A 171 -15.49 -2.69 -12.48
CA ILE A 171 -15.62 -4.09 -12.05
C ILE A 171 -15.45 -4.99 -13.29
N PRO A 172 -14.58 -6.01 -13.24
CA PRO A 172 -14.55 -7.03 -14.28
C PRO A 172 -15.91 -7.71 -14.33
N GLU A 173 -16.56 -7.72 -15.51
CA GLU A 173 -17.80 -8.48 -15.72
C GLU A 173 -17.56 -9.92 -15.25
N GLN A 174 -18.26 -10.34 -14.20
CA GLN A 174 -18.15 -11.72 -13.74
C GLN A 174 -18.79 -12.62 -14.81
N PRO A 175 -18.07 -13.59 -15.40
CA PRO A 175 -18.70 -14.54 -16.29
C PRO A 175 -19.77 -15.29 -15.52
N GLU A 176 -21.00 -15.28 -16.05
CA GLU A 176 -22.12 -16.03 -15.48
C GLU A 176 -21.68 -17.48 -15.24
N SER A 177 -21.81 -17.92 -13.97
CA SER A 177 -21.46 -19.27 -13.54
C SER A 177 -22.43 -20.32 -14.06
#